data_AF-A0A7S2XVB7-F1
#
_entry.id   AF-A0A7S2XVB7-F1
#
_cell.length_a   1.000
_cell.length_b   1.000
_cell.length_c   1.000
_cell.angle_alpha   90.00
_cell.angle_beta   90.00
_cell.angle_gamma   90.00
#
_symmetry.space_group_name_H-M   'P 1'
#
loop_
_entity.id
_entity.type
_entity.pdbx_description
1 polymer ?
#
loop_
_entity_poly.entity_id
_entity_poly.type
_entity_poly.pdbx_seq_one_letter_code
_entity_poly.pdbx_strand_id
1 'polypeptide(L)'
;SIAKVKTPSQQFKFINCVERKDATNFDYEQVATECASESIDVQDIIYCYNSPEGVSYQHEIALVTESLSPAHEYVPWIVANGIHNDDIQDQVQIDLLQYVCDNYNGPKRSKDCTKKYVYNEENALPPFQIDDVFGKCYLDNEKTSTRD
;
A
#
# COMPACT_ATOMS: atom_id res chain seq x y z
N SER A 1 15.86 -13.33 8.73
CA SER A 1 14.83 -13.91 7.85
C SER A 1 13.91 -12.77 7.45
N ILE A 2 13.71 -12.56 6.15
CA ILE A 2 12.93 -11.42 5.58
C ILE A 2 11.45 -11.50 5.99
N ALA A 3 10.94 -12.69 6.30
CA ALA A 3 9.56 -12.88 6.71
C ALA A 3 9.38 -12.67 8.23
N LYS A 4 9.39 -11.40 8.67
CA LYS A 4 8.97 -11.01 10.03
C LYS A 4 7.48 -11.31 10.26
N VAL A 5 6.69 -11.33 9.18
CA VAL A 5 5.29 -11.76 9.13
C VAL A 5 5.15 -12.90 8.12
N LYS A 6 4.52 -14.01 8.55
CA LYS A 6 4.65 -15.33 7.90
C LYS A 6 3.94 -15.48 6.55
N THR A 7 2.83 -14.77 6.31
CA THR A 7 2.04 -14.93 5.08
C THR A 7 1.70 -13.58 4.46
N PRO A 8 1.52 -13.51 3.12
CA PRO A 8 1.06 -12.29 2.45
C PRO A 8 -0.24 -11.75 3.04
N SER A 9 -1.20 -12.61 3.38
CA SER A 9 -2.46 -12.15 3.99
C SER A 9 -2.25 -11.49 5.35
N GLN A 10 -1.36 -12.00 6.18
CA GLN A 10 -1.01 -11.36 7.46
C GLN A 10 -0.26 -10.06 7.25
N GLN A 11 0.66 -10.00 6.29
CA GLN A 11 1.39 -8.78 5.92
C GLN A 11 0.43 -7.68 5.48
N PHE A 12 -0.48 -7.96 4.53
CA PHE A 12 -1.47 -7.00 4.07
C PHE A 12 -2.42 -6.55 5.19
N LYS A 13 -2.85 -7.45 6.07
CA LYS A 13 -3.69 -7.08 7.23
C LYS A 13 -2.97 -6.15 8.21
N PHE A 14 -1.69 -6.43 8.48
CA PHE A 14 -0.85 -5.61 9.33
C PHE A 14 -0.67 -4.21 8.74
N ILE A 15 -0.21 -4.14 7.48
CA ILE A 15 -0.01 -2.87 6.75
C ILE A 15 -1.32 -2.07 6.71
N ASN A 16 -2.43 -2.68 6.30
CA ASN A 16 -3.73 -2.00 6.26
C ASN A 16 -4.18 -1.46 7.63
N CYS A 17 -3.80 -2.10 8.73
CA CYS A 17 -4.07 -1.56 10.05
C CYS A 17 -3.21 -0.31 10.35
N VAL A 18 -1.91 -0.37 10.03
CA VAL A 18 -0.97 0.75 10.20
C VAL A 18 -1.40 1.96 9.37
N GLU A 19 -1.66 1.76 8.08
CA GLU A 19 -2.08 2.82 7.14
C GLU A 19 -3.36 3.55 7.59
N ARG A 20 -4.31 2.82 8.21
CA ARG A 20 -5.54 3.42 8.74
C ARG A 20 -5.34 4.26 10.00
N LYS A 21 -4.18 4.18 10.64
CA LYS A 21 -3.85 4.91 11.87
C LYS A 21 -2.85 6.04 11.64
N ASP A 22 -2.19 6.05 10.48
CA ASP A 22 -1.18 7.02 10.05
C ASP A 22 -1.60 8.48 10.24
N ALA A 23 -2.87 8.79 9.94
CA ALA A 23 -3.44 10.13 10.06
C ALA A 23 -3.70 10.61 11.50
N THR A 24 -3.57 9.73 12.51
CA THR A 24 -4.06 9.97 13.88
C THR A 24 -3.02 9.74 14.96
N ASN A 25 -1.93 9.02 14.67
CA ASN A 25 -0.87 8.73 15.60
C ASN A 25 0.48 8.64 14.88
N PHE A 26 1.44 9.47 15.29
CA PHE A 26 2.80 9.49 14.73
C PHE A 26 3.79 8.59 15.50
N ASP A 27 3.33 7.92 16.56
CA ASP A 27 4.09 6.88 17.25
C ASP A 27 3.91 5.54 16.52
N TYR A 28 4.75 5.30 15.52
CA TYR A 28 4.67 4.09 14.70
C TYR A 28 5.03 2.79 15.46
N GLU A 29 5.77 2.87 16.56
CA GLU A 29 6.04 1.69 17.41
C GLU A 29 4.78 1.29 18.20
N GLN A 30 4.06 2.29 18.72
CA GLN A 30 2.74 2.07 19.32
C GLN A 30 1.74 1.55 18.28
N VAL A 31 1.65 2.17 17.11
CA VAL A 31 0.76 1.72 16.02
C VAL A 31 1.09 0.30 15.59
N ALA A 32 2.36 -0.05 15.42
CA ALA A 32 2.79 -1.40 15.11
C ALA A 32 2.35 -2.39 16.20
N THR A 33 2.49 -2.02 17.47
CA THR A 33 2.05 -2.84 18.61
C THR A 33 0.54 -3.07 18.61
N GLU A 34 -0.25 -2.03 18.32
CA GLU A 34 -1.71 -2.13 18.21
C GLU A 34 -2.17 -2.98 17.02
N CYS A 35 -1.42 -2.96 15.92
CA CYS A 35 -1.77 -3.67 14.69
C CYS A 35 -1.25 -5.11 14.62
N ALA A 36 -0.35 -5.49 15.52
CA ALA A 36 0.18 -6.85 15.57
C ALA A 36 -0.89 -7.84 16.06
N SER A 37 -1.11 -8.91 15.29
CA SER A 37 -1.87 -10.08 15.76
C SER A 37 -1.01 -10.96 16.68
N GLU A 38 -1.62 -11.90 17.40
CA GLU A 38 -0.89 -12.92 18.20
C GLU A 38 0.17 -13.70 17.41
N SER A 39 0.02 -13.79 16.09
CA SER A 39 0.93 -14.50 15.19
C SER A 39 2.11 -13.66 14.68
N ILE A 40 2.18 -12.38 15.06
CA ILE A 40 3.19 -11.41 14.66
C ILE A 40 4.03 -11.05 15.89
N ASP A 41 5.34 -11.34 15.84
CA ASP A 41 6.27 -10.83 16.83
C ASP A 41 6.62 -9.38 16.50
N VAL A 42 5.88 -8.45 17.12
CA VAL A 42 6.06 -7.02 16.86
C VAL A 42 7.42 -6.51 17.31
N GLN A 43 8.03 -7.12 18.32
CA GLN A 43 9.35 -6.69 18.80
C GLN A 43 10.42 -7.00 17.76
N ASP A 44 10.31 -8.11 17.04
CA ASP A 44 11.19 -8.41 15.90
C ASP A 44 11.00 -7.41 14.73
N ILE A 45 9.77 -6.89 14.54
CA ILE A 45 9.50 -5.83 13.56
C ILE A 45 10.12 -4.50 13.99
N ILE A 46 9.88 -4.07 15.24
CA ILE A 46 10.41 -2.81 15.79
C ILE A 46 11.94 -2.83 15.81
N TYR A 47 12.54 -3.96 16.20
CA TYR A 47 13.99 -4.15 16.14
C TYR A 47 14.50 -4.03 14.70
N CYS A 48 13.84 -4.70 13.74
CA CYS A 48 14.20 -4.63 12.33
C CYS A 48 14.15 -3.17 11.81
N TYR A 49 13.04 -2.46 12.08
CA TYR A 49 12.81 -1.07 11.70
C TYR A 49 13.93 -0.13 12.16
N ASN A 50 14.41 -0.31 13.39
CA ASN A 50 15.48 0.49 13.99
C ASN A 50 16.91 -0.01 13.70
N SER A 51 17.08 -1.02 12.84
CA SER A 51 18.37 -1.67 12.60
C SER A 51 18.92 -1.40 11.19
N PRO A 52 20.22 -1.68 10.95
CA PRO A 52 20.78 -1.69 9.60
C PRO A 52 20.06 -2.64 8.63
N GLU A 53 19.41 -3.70 9.14
CA GLU A 53 18.58 -4.59 8.32
C GLU A 53 17.40 -3.82 7.70
N GLY A 54 16.71 -3.00 8.49
CA GLY A 54 15.62 -2.13 8.02
C GLY A 54 16.07 -1.12 6.97
N VAL A 55 17.24 -0.50 7.18
CA VAL A 55 17.86 0.42 6.20
C VAL A 55 18.17 -0.30 4.89
N SER A 56 18.69 -1.53 4.95
CA SER A 56 18.96 -2.34 3.75
C SER A 56 17.68 -2.58 2.94
N TYR A 57 16.57 -2.95 3.60
CA TYR A 57 15.29 -3.15 2.91
C TYR A 57 14.75 -1.85 2.28
N GLN A 58 14.88 -0.71 2.96
CA GLN A 58 14.49 0.58 2.39
C GLN A 58 15.33 0.93 1.14
N HIS A 59 16.65 0.66 1.18
CA HIS A 59 17.52 0.85 0.03
C HIS A 59 17.13 -0.06 -1.15
N GLU A 60 16.83 -1.33 -0.89
CA GLU A 60 16.37 -2.27 -1.92
C GLU A 60 15.06 -1.79 -2.57
N ILE A 61 14.09 -1.31 -1.79
CA ILE A 61 12.83 -0.75 -2.30
C ILE A 61 13.07 0.54 -3.09
N ALA A 62 14.02 1.39 -2.67
CA ALA A 62 14.40 2.59 -3.41
C ALA A 62 14.96 2.24 -4.79
N LEU A 63 15.86 1.26 -4.89
CA LEU A 63 16.39 0.79 -6.18
C LEU A 63 15.30 0.23 -7.10
N VAL A 64 14.34 -0.53 -6.55
CA VAL A 64 13.18 -1.01 -7.32
C VAL A 64 12.35 0.17 -7.84
N THR A 65 12.12 1.18 -7.01
CA THR A 65 11.35 2.39 -7.34
C THR A 65 12.05 3.25 -8.40
N GLU A 66 13.37 3.40 -8.31
CA GLU A 66 14.21 4.10 -9.30
C GLU A 66 14.26 3.37 -10.65
N SER A 67 14.13 2.04 -10.63
CA SER A 67 14.12 1.21 -11.84
C SER A 67 12.80 1.21 -12.61
N LEU A 68 11.76 1.89 -12.09
CA LEU A 68 10.46 1.96 -12.75
C LEU A 68 10.56 2.61 -14.13
N SER A 69 9.82 2.04 -15.08
CA SER A 69 9.73 2.53 -16.46
C SER A 69 8.25 2.54 -16.91
N PRO A 70 7.64 3.71 -17.14
CA PRO A 70 8.22 5.04 -16.93
C PRO A 70 8.55 5.30 -15.45
N ALA A 71 9.45 6.26 -15.21
CA ALA A 71 9.72 6.74 -13.85
C ALA A 71 8.43 7.26 -13.23
N HIS A 72 8.22 6.99 -11.95
CA HIS A 72 7.01 7.42 -11.25
C HIS A 72 6.99 8.95 -11.09
N GLU A 73 5.84 9.56 -11.35
CA GLU A 73 5.65 11.01 -11.23
C GLU A 73 4.81 11.40 -10.00
N TYR A 74 4.10 10.43 -9.42
CA TYR A 74 3.27 10.58 -8.24
C TYR A 74 3.07 9.24 -7.54
N VAL A 75 2.41 9.27 -6.39
CA VAL A 75 1.95 8.08 -5.66
C VAL A 75 0.43 8.15 -5.45
N PRO A 76 -0.29 7.01 -5.47
CA PRO A 76 0.21 5.66 -5.74
C PRO A 76 0.57 5.43 -7.23
N TRP A 77 1.63 4.64 -7.48
CA TRP A 77 2.09 4.26 -8.83
C TRP A 77 1.90 2.77 -9.09
N ILE A 78 0.96 2.40 -9.95
CA ILE A 78 0.51 1.01 -10.12
C ILE A 78 1.20 0.38 -11.33
N VAL A 79 1.91 -0.73 -11.08
CA VAL A 79 2.50 -1.56 -12.14
C VAL A 79 1.77 -2.89 -12.18
N ALA A 80 1.16 -3.22 -13.33
CA ALA A 80 0.48 -4.49 -13.53
C ALA A 80 1.14 -5.25 -14.69
N ASN A 81 1.48 -6.52 -14.45
CA ASN A 81 2.18 -7.38 -15.41
C ASN A 81 3.47 -6.73 -15.98
N GLY A 82 4.17 -5.93 -15.17
CA GLY A 82 5.40 -5.24 -15.54
C GLY A 82 5.19 -3.97 -16.37
N ILE A 83 3.96 -3.49 -16.54
CA ILE A 83 3.61 -2.31 -17.32
C ILE A 83 2.89 -1.31 -16.43
N HIS A 84 3.23 -0.03 -16.58
CA HIS A 84 2.47 1.09 -16.07
C HIS A 84 1.97 1.95 -17.23
N ASN A 85 0.70 2.39 -17.14
CA ASN A 85 0.11 3.46 -17.93
C ASN A 85 -1.16 3.97 -17.21
N ASP A 86 -1.66 5.11 -17.64
CA ASP A 86 -2.83 5.77 -17.04
C ASP A 86 -4.09 4.88 -17.08
N ASP A 87 -4.31 4.12 -18.16
CA ASP A 87 -5.46 3.21 -18.27
C ASP A 87 -5.42 2.09 -17.20
N ILE A 88 -4.24 1.52 -16.96
CA ILE A 88 -4.02 0.51 -15.91
C ILE A 88 -4.21 1.14 -14.54
N GLN A 89 -3.61 2.31 -14.33
CA GLN A 89 -3.71 3.07 -13.10
C GLN A 89 -5.19 3.31 -12.74
N ASP A 90 -5.95 3.88 -13.67
CA ASP A 90 -7.37 4.20 -13.50
C ASP A 90 -8.21 2.95 -13.25
N GLN A 91 -8.07 1.90 -14.07
CA GLN A 91 -8.86 0.68 -13.92
C GLN A 91 -8.61 -0.01 -12.58
N VAL A 92 -7.36 -0.04 -12.10
CA VAL A 92 -7.03 -0.63 -10.81
C VAL A 92 -7.52 0.22 -9.65
N GLN A 93 -7.39 1.54 -9.72
CA GLN A 93 -7.87 2.45 -8.68
C GLN A 93 -9.39 2.47 -8.56
N ILE A 94 -10.08 2.29 -9.69
CA ILE A 94 -11.51 2.03 -9.73
C ILE A 94 -11.73 0.66 -9.07
N ASP A 95 -11.46 -0.44 -9.78
CA ASP A 95 -11.79 -1.79 -9.31
C ASP A 95 -10.63 -2.76 -9.54
N LEU A 96 -9.74 -2.87 -8.55
CA LEU A 96 -8.64 -3.84 -8.57
C LEU A 96 -9.14 -5.28 -8.80
N LEU A 97 -10.29 -5.68 -8.24
CA LEU A 97 -10.79 -7.05 -8.43
C LEU A 97 -11.19 -7.28 -9.89
N GLN A 98 -11.96 -6.36 -10.46
CA GLN A 98 -12.38 -6.44 -11.85
C GLN A 98 -11.18 -6.43 -12.78
N TYR A 99 -10.22 -5.52 -12.57
CA TYR A 99 -8.97 -5.48 -13.35
C TYR A 99 -8.22 -6.83 -13.30
N VAL A 100 -8.02 -7.39 -12.10
CA VAL A 100 -7.36 -8.70 -11.95
C VAL A 100 -8.14 -9.80 -12.66
N CYS A 101 -9.46 -9.81 -12.52
CA CYS A 101 -10.31 -10.81 -13.16
C CYS A 101 -10.30 -10.73 -14.69
N ASP A 102 -10.28 -9.53 -15.26
CA ASP A 102 -10.25 -9.32 -16.71
C ASP A 102 -8.89 -9.68 -17.31
N ASN A 103 -7.81 -9.46 -16.56
CA ASN A 103 -6.45 -9.71 -17.01
C ASN A 103 -5.91 -11.11 -16.63
N TYR A 104 -6.62 -11.87 -15.81
CA TYR A 104 -6.21 -13.23 -15.42
C TYR A 104 -6.60 -14.27 -16.48
N ASN A 105 -5.58 -14.83 -17.12
CA ASN A 105 -5.71 -15.83 -18.19
C ASN A 105 -5.58 -17.29 -17.72
N GLY A 106 -5.48 -17.54 -16.41
CA GLY A 106 -5.34 -18.88 -15.86
C GLY A 106 -6.65 -19.67 -15.86
N PRO A 107 -6.58 -21.02 -15.88
CA PRO A 107 -7.76 -21.88 -15.98
C PRO A 107 -8.64 -21.89 -14.71
N LYS A 108 -8.08 -21.54 -13.55
CA LYS A 108 -8.78 -21.49 -12.26
C LYS A 108 -9.04 -20.04 -11.88
N ARG A 109 -10.24 -19.54 -12.18
CA ARG A 109 -10.67 -18.18 -11.81
C ARG A 109 -11.30 -18.18 -10.42
N SER A 110 -11.15 -17.06 -9.71
CA SER A 110 -11.88 -16.86 -8.45
C SER A 110 -13.39 -16.82 -8.72
N LYS A 111 -14.19 -17.39 -7.80
CA LYS A 111 -15.65 -17.26 -7.84
C LYS A 111 -16.10 -15.80 -7.76
N ASP A 112 -15.28 -14.95 -7.16
CA ASP A 112 -15.56 -13.51 -7.02
C ASP A 112 -15.41 -12.74 -8.34
N CYS A 113 -14.79 -13.33 -9.38
CA CYS A 113 -14.71 -12.74 -10.73
C CYS A 113 -16.05 -12.71 -11.49
N THR A 114 -17.14 -13.10 -10.85
CA THR A 114 -18.50 -13.02 -11.38
C THR A 114 -19.27 -11.81 -10.84
N LYS A 115 -18.71 -11.10 -9.86
CA LYS A 115 -19.29 -9.89 -9.29
C LYS A 115 -18.88 -8.71 -10.16
N LYS A 116 -19.86 -8.07 -10.80
CA LYS A 116 -19.67 -6.72 -11.35
C LYS A 116 -19.94 -5.75 -10.21
N TYR A 117 -18.93 -5.05 -9.70
CA TYR A 117 -19.18 -3.91 -8.84
C TYR A 117 -19.70 -2.78 -9.73
N VAL A 118 -20.99 -2.49 -9.61
CA VAL A 118 -21.56 -1.28 -10.20
C VAL A 118 -21.25 -0.16 -9.23
N TYR A 119 -20.44 0.81 -9.66
CA TYR A 119 -20.31 2.07 -8.94
C TYR A 119 -21.69 2.74 -8.90
N ASN A 120 -22.28 2.76 -7.72
CA ASN A 120 -23.43 3.58 -7.40
C ASN A 120 -23.13 4.34 -6.11
N GLU A 121 -23.59 5.59 -6.01
CA GLU A 121 -23.33 6.47 -4.87
C GLU A 121 -23.70 5.83 -3.51
N GLU A 122 -24.63 4.87 -3.51
CA GLU A 122 -25.10 4.17 -2.32
C GLU A 122 -24.20 3.00 -1.84
N ASN A 123 -23.44 2.35 -2.74
CA ASN A 123 -22.46 1.30 -2.37
C ASN A 123 -21.02 1.69 -2.68
N ALA A 124 -20.79 2.97 -3.01
CA ALA A 124 -19.45 3.51 -2.99
C ALA A 124 -18.86 3.15 -1.62
N LEU A 125 -17.76 2.38 -1.61
CA LEU A 125 -16.76 2.64 -0.58
C LEU A 125 -16.61 4.16 -0.60
N PRO A 126 -16.75 4.86 0.55
CA PRO A 126 -16.66 6.31 0.56
C PRO A 126 -15.49 6.65 -0.34
N PRO A 127 -15.69 7.47 -1.40
CA PRO A 127 -14.66 7.71 -2.41
C PRO A 127 -13.40 7.88 -1.60
N PHE A 128 -12.40 7.02 -1.81
CA PHE A 128 -11.23 6.96 -0.94
C PHE A 128 -10.85 8.41 -0.73
N GLN A 129 -11.19 8.97 0.43
CA GLN A 129 -11.22 10.43 0.56
C GLN A 129 -9.75 10.70 0.48
N ILE A 130 -9.31 11.26 -0.65
CA ILE A 130 -7.91 11.59 -0.91
C ILE A 130 -7.39 12.41 0.28
N ASP A 131 -8.31 13.06 0.99
CA ASP A 131 -8.25 13.83 2.21
C ASP A 131 -8.02 13.07 3.55
N ASP A 132 -8.22 11.75 3.67
CA ASP A 132 -8.15 11.07 5.00
C ASP A 132 -6.89 10.21 5.25
N VAL A 133 -6.12 9.86 4.22
CA VAL A 133 -4.82 9.17 4.41
C VAL A 133 -3.69 9.80 3.59
N PHE A 134 -3.88 10.05 2.30
CA PHE A 134 -2.79 10.59 1.45
C PHE A 134 -2.69 12.13 1.44
N GLY A 135 -3.78 12.84 1.74
CA GLY A 135 -3.84 14.30 1.72
C GLY A 135 -3.12 14.98 2.87
N LYS A 136 -2.93 14.30 4.01
CA LYS A 136 -2.17 14.85 5.15
C LYS A 136 -0.67 14.96 4.85
N CYS A 137 -0.09 13.96 4.20
CA CYS A 137 1.33 13.99 3.80
C CYS A 137 1.64 15.10 2.78
N TYR A 138 0.66 15.50 1.96
CA TYR A 138 0.85 16.55 0.96
C TYR A 138 0.87 17.96 1.58
N LEU A 139 0.05 18.20 2.61
CA LEU A 139 -0.12 19.54 3.19
C LEU A 139 0.97 19.92 4.22
N ASP A 140 1.70 18.95 4.76
CA ASP A 140 2.78 19.22 5.72
C ASP A 140 4.10 19.62 5.04
N ASN A 141 4.25 19.37 3.73
CA ASN A 141 5.46 19.72 2.96
C ASN A 141 5.48 21.16 2.42
N GLU A 142 4.37 21.90 2.48
CA GLU A 142 4.36 23.31 2.05
C GLU A 142 4.82 24.29 3.15
N LYS A 143 5.05 23.85 4.39
CA LYS A 143 5.34 24.74 5.53
C LYS A 143 6.80 24.82 6.01
N THR A 144 7.75 24.11 5.39
CA THR A 144 9.17 24.17 5.81
C THR A 144 10.18 24.32 4.68
N SER A 145 9.77 24.72 3.48
CA SER A 145 10.69 25.18 2.43
C SER A 145 11.03 26.67 2.62
N THR A 146 11.81 26.98 3.65
CA THR A 146 12.78 28.08 3.57
C THR A 146 14.16 27.46 3.58
N ARG A 147 14.78 27.45 2.40
CA ARG A 147 16.22 27.21 2.22
C ARG A 147 17.00 28.14 3.16
N ASP A 148 17.82 27.55 4.01
CA ASP A 148 19.13 28.05 4.44
C ASP A 148 20.06 26.83 4.62
#